data_AF-A0A916M0E7-F1
#
_entry.id   AF-A0A916M0E7-F1
#
_cell.length_a   1.000
_cell.length_b   1.000
_cell.length_c   1.000
_cell.angle_alpha   90.00
_cell.angle_beta   90.00
_cell.angle_gamma   90.00
#
_symmetry.space_group_name_H-M   'P 1'
#
loop_
_entity.id
_entity.type
_entity.pdbx_description
1 polymer ?
#
loop_
_entity_poly.entity_id
_entity_poly.type
_entity_poly.pdbx_seq_one_letter_code
_entity_poly.pdbx_strand_id
1 'polypeptide(L)'
;MANPAWKTASDVTEGYLTLNGVMLRKYEPHELLSLQAELEKAARELRGTVVTVDDVDGNQKKNRKLLRISQALTVLQAARSRR
;
A
#
# COMPACT_ATOMS: atom_id res chain seq x y z
N MET A 1 -9.73 11.30 -13.47
CA MET A 1 -8.30 11.22 -13.08
C MET A 1 -8.23 10.58 -11.71
N ALA A 2 -7.40 9.57 -11.53
CA ALA A 2 -7.24 8.94 -10.22
C ALA A 2 -6.45 9.87 -9.27
N ASN A 3 -6.53 9.62 -7.96
CA ASN A 3 -5.66 10.32 -7.01
C ASN A 3 -4.20 9.97 -7.33
N PRO A 4 -3.24 10.89 -7.12
CA PRO A 4 -1.82 10.59 -7.29
C PRO A 4 -1.41 9.31 -6.54
N ALA A 5 -0.51 8.53 -7.15
CA ALA A 5 -0.05 7.25 -6.62
C ALA A 5 0.48 7.36 -5.19
N TRP A 6 1.33 8.35 -4.91
CA TRP A 6 1.91 8.59 -3.59
C TRP A 6 0.84 8.85 -2.52
N LYS A 7 -0.20 9.62 -2.86
CA LYS A 7 -1.29 9.96 -1.93
C LYS A 7 -2.12 8.72 -1.61
N THR A 8 -2.45 7.96 -2.65
CA THR A 8 -3.20 6.71 -2.51
C THR A 8 -2.43 5.70 -1.67
N ALA A 9 -1.12 5.54 -1.91
CA ALA A 9 -0.26 4.64 -1.13
C ALA A 9 -0.15 5.06 0.34
N SER A 10 -0.03 6.38 0.61
CA SER A 10 -0.06 6.93 1.96
C SER A 10 -1.39 6.64 2.66
N ASP A 11 -2.52 6.85 1.98
CA ASP A 11 -3.85 6.59 2.54
C ASP A 11 -4.08 5.11 2.85
N VAL A 12 -3.57 4.21 2.02
CA VAL A 12 -3.58 2.76 2.29
C VAL A 12 -2.74 2.42 3.52
N THR A 13 -1.55 3.00 3.60
CA THR A 13 -0.59 2.72 4.68
C THR A 13 -1.14 3.16 6.04
N GLU A 14 -1.69 4.37 6.11
CA GLU A 14 -2.30 4.91 7.33
C GLU A 14 -3.69 4.30 7.63
N GLY A 15 -4.31 3.64 6.64
CA GLY A 15 -5.61 2.99 6.80
C GLY A 15 -6.81 3.89 6.56
N TYR A 16 -6.62 5.04 5.90
CA TYR A 16 -7.70 5.89 5.42
C TYR A 16 -8.41 5.33 4.18
N LEU A 17 -7.78 4.38 3.49
CA LEU A 17 -8.27 3.80 2.25
C LEU A 17 -7.94 2.31 2.19
N THR A 18 -8.84 1.50 1.63
CA THR A 18 -8.58 0.10 1.28
C THR A 18 -8.80 -0.08 -0.21
N LEU A 19 -7.83 -0.65 -0.93
CA LEU A 19 -7.97 -0.90 -2.35
C LEU A 19 -8.94 -2.05 -2.62
N ASN A 20 -9.73 -1.91 -3.69
CA ASN A 20 -10.59 -2.96 -4.20
C ASN A 20 -10.67 -2.86 -5.74
N GLY A 21 -11.15 -3.92 -6.39
CA GLY A 21 -11.21 -3.98 -7.85
C GLY A 21 -12.04 -2.87 -8.49
N VAL A 22 -13.14 -2.44 -7.86
CA VAL A 22 -14.00 -1.36 -8.36
C VAL A 22 -13.23 -0.04 -8.44
N MET A 23 -12.50 0.29 -7.36
CA MET A 23 -11.68 1.50 -7.29
C MET A 23 -10.55 1.49 -8.30
N LEU A 24 -9.93 0.34 -8.56
CA LEU A 24 -8.81 0.24 -9.50
C LEU A 24 -9.22 0.32 -10.97
N ARG A 25 -10.52 0.21 -11.30
CA ARG A 25 -11.00 0.36 -12.69
C ARG A 25 -10.81 1.77 -13.25
N LYS A 26 -10.77 2.80 -12.41
CA LYS A 26 -10.56 4.19 -12.85
C LYS A 26 -9.09 4.57 -13.08
N TYR A 27 -8.16 3.65 -12.78
CA TYR A 27 -6.73 3.86 -12.95
C TYR A 27 -6.29 3.33 -14.32
N GLU A 28 -5.47 4.10 -15.01
CA GLU A 28 -4.77 3.66 -16.21
C GLU A 28 -3.67 2.64 -15.87
N PRO A 29 -3.23 1.79 -16.81
CA PRO A 29 -2.19 0.80 -16.56
C PRO A 29 -0.89 1.39 -15.97
N HIS A 30 -0.47 2.56 -16.45
CA HIS A 30 0.71 3.24 -15.94
C HIS A 30 0.50 3.77 -14.51
N GLU A 31 -0.70 4.26 -14.17
CA GLU A 31 -1.04 4.71 -12.82
C GLU A 31 -1.05 3.54 -11.82
N LEU A 32 -1.47 2.34 -12.25
CA LEU A 32 -1.39 1.14 -11.42
C LEU A 32 0.05 0.73 -11.12
N LEU A 33 0.96 0.85 -12.10
CA LEU A 33 2.39 0.61 -11.90
C LEU A 33 3.01 1.63 -10.94
N SER A 34 2.67 2.91 -11.10
CA SER A 34 3.10 3.96 -10.18
C SER A 34 2.59 3.71 -8.75
N LEU A 35 1.33 3.32 -8.59
CA LEU A 35 0.77 2.98 -7.27
C LEU A 35 1.47 1.78 -6.63
N GLN A 36 1.76 0.74 -7.41
CA GLN A 36 2.53 -0.40 -6.92
C GLN A 36 3.93 0.03 -6.44
N ALA A 37 4.64 0.85 -7.22
CA ALA A 37 5.98 1.31 -6.86
C ALA A 37 5.98 2.12 -5.54
N GLU A 38 4.99 3.00 -5.34
CA GLU A 38 4.86 3.78 -4.10
C GLU A 38 4.51 2.90 -2.88
N LEU A 39 3.68 1.88 -3.05
CA LEU A 39 3.39 0.90 -1.99
C LEU A 39 4.62 0.07 -1.63
N GLU A 40 5.40 -0.39 -2.62
CA GLU A 40 6.65 -1.13 -2.40
C GLU A 40 7.71 -0.27 -1.70
N LYS A 41 7.82 1.00 -2.10
CA LYS A 41 8.67 1.98 -1.43
C LYS A 41 8.27 2.15 0.04
N ALA A 42 6.98 2.41 0.32
CA ALA A 42 6.48 2.54 1.69
C ALA A 42 6.75 1.27 2.53
N ALA A 43 6.57 0.07 1.95
CA ALA A 43 6.89 -1.18 2.64
C ALA A 43 8.38 -1.31 2.96
N ARG A 44 9.26 -0.88 2.05
CA ARG A 44 10.72 -0.89 2.26
C ARG A 44 11.11 0.06 3.39
N GLU A 45 10.58 1.28 3.39
CA GLU A 45 10.81 2.28 4.43
C GLU A 45 10.33 1.80 5.81
N LEU A 46 9.13 1.23 5.88
CA LEU A 46 8.60 0.64 7.11
C LEU A 46 9.47 -0.51 7.62
N ARG A 47 9.89 -1.42 6.74
CA ARG A 47 10.78 -2.54 7.12
C ARG A 47 12.11 -2.02 7.66
N GLY A 48 12.69 -0.99 7.05
CA GLY A 48 13.92 -0.33 7.48
C GLY A 48 13.80 0.47 8.79
N THR A 49 12.58 0.76 9.25
CA THR A 49 12.37 1.45 10.53
C THR A 49 12.77 0.54 11.68
N VAL A 50 13.76 0.95 12.48
CA VAL A 50 14.14 0.26 13.72
C VAL A 50 13.13 0.61 14.80
N VAL A 51 12.45 -0.39 15.33
CA VAL A 51 11.58 -0.28 16.51
C VAL A 51 12.23 -1.13 17.59
N THR A 52 12.39 -0.60 18.79
CA THR A 52 12.99 -1.33 19.90
C THR A 52 12.11 -2.54 20.26
N VAL A 53 12.71 -3.62 20.74
CA VAL A 53 11.98 -4.87 21.06
C VAL A 53 10.93 -4.64 22.14
N ASP A 54 11.24 -3.78 23.11
CA ASP A 54 10.34 -3.46 24.21
C ASP A 54 9.19 -2.51 23.81
N ASP A 55 9.27 -1.87 22.63
CA ASP A 55 8.18 -1.07 22.08
C ASP A 55 7.18 -1.98 21.33
N VAL A 56 6.40 -2.73 22.11
CA VAL A 56 5.35 -3.63 21.61
C VAL A 56 4.35 -2.86 20.74
N ASP A 57 3.93 -1.67 21.18
CA ASP A 57 2.95 -0.86 20.46
C ASP A 57 3.48 -0.36 19.12
N GLY A 58 4.73 0.11 19.07
CA GLY A 58 5.41 0.50 17.85
C GLY A 58 5.54 -0.68 16.87
N ASN A 59 5.90 -1.86 17.37
CA ASN A 59 6.00 -3.07 16.56
C ASN A 59 4.65 -3.47 15.97
N GLN A 60 3.59 -3.44 16.78
CA GLN A 60 2.24 -3.72 16.28
C GLN A 60 1.77 -2.68 15.26
N LYS A 61 2.03 -1.39 15.48
CA LYS A 61 1.71 -0.31 14.52
C LYS A 61 2.40 -0.56 13.19
N LYS A 62 3.71 -0.85 13.19
CA LYS A 62 4.49 -1.18 11.99
C LYS A 62 3.91 -2.40 11.27
N ASN A 63 3.60 -3.47 12.00
CA ASN A 63 3.05 -4.69 11.43
C ASN A 63 1.66 -4.47 10.79
N ARG A 64 0.79 -3.66 11.41
CA ARG A 64 -0.51 -3.30 10.82
C ARG A 64 -0.34 -2.53 9.51
N LYS A 65 0.60 -1.59 9.44
CA LYS A 65 0.89 -0.85 8.19
C LYS A 65 1.39 -1.79 7.09
N LEU A 66 2.33 -2.69 7.42
CA LEU A 66 2.84 -3.69 6.48
C LEU A 66 1.75 -4.66 5.99
N LEU A 67 0.85 -5.08 6.87
CA LEU A 67 -0.29 -5.92 6.49
C LEU A 67 -1.20 -5.24 5.46
N ARG A 68 -1.56 -3.97 5.69
CA ARG A 68 -2.38 -3.20 4.73
C ARG A 68 -1.71 -3.08 3.37
N ILE A 69 -0.41 -2.76 3.36
CA ILE A 69 0.33 -2.67 2.10
C ILE A 69 0.36 -4.01 1.38
N SER A 70 0.60 -5.11 2.10
CA SER A 70 0.60 -6.45 1.52
C SER A 70 -0.74 -6.79 0.88
N GLN A 71 -1.86 -6.51 1.57
CA GLN A 71 -3.21 -6.73 1.05
C GLN A 71 -3.48 -5.88 -0.21
N ALA A 72 -3.07 -4.60 -0.18
CA ALA A 72 -3.21 -3.70 -1.32
C ALA A 72 -2.43 -4.19 -2.55
N LEU A 73 -1.21 -4.68 -2.36
CA LEU A 73 -0.39 -5.28 -3.43
C LEU A 73 -1.05 -6.53 -4.02
N THR A 74 -1.63 -7.40 -3.19
CA THR A 74 -2.40 -8.56 -3.68
C THR A 74 -3.59 -8.14 -4.54
N VAL A 75 -4.37 -7.14 -4.10
CA VAL A 75 -5.51 -6.63 -4.87
C VAL A 75 -5.05 -5.99 -6.19
N LEU A 76 -3.95 -5.22 -6.17
CA LEU A 76 -3.36 -4.63 -7.37
C LEU A 76 -2.92 -5.69 -8.38
N GLN A 77 -2.23 -6.73 -7.91
CA GLN A 77 -1.78 -7.82 -8.77
C GLN A 77 -2.97 -8.54 -9.41
N ALA A 78 -4.01 -8.84 -8.64
CA ALA A 78 -5.24 -9.44 -9.15
C ALA A 78 -5.98 -8.53 -10.16
N ALA A 79 -5.96 -7.22 -9.96
CA ALA A 79 -6.54 -6.26 -10.90
C ALA A 79 -5.75 -6.18 -12.21
N ARG A 80 -4.41 -6.25 -12.14
CA ARG A 80 -3.52 -6.26 -13.30
C ARG A 80 -3.61 -7.56 -14.11
N SER A 81 -3.75 -8.70 -13.45
CA SER A 81 -3.84 -10.01 -14.13
C SER A 81 -5.18 -10.24 -14.85
N ARG A 82 -6.20 -9.41 -14.58
CA ARG A 82 -7.53 -9.46 -15.20
C ARG A 82 -7.69 -8.48 -16.37
N ARG A 83 -6.67 -7.67 -16.65
CA ARG A 83 -6.59 -6.79 -17.82
C ARG A 83 -5.75 -7.47 -18.89
#